data_AF-A0A534SKB1-F1
#
_entry.id   AF-A0A534SKB1-F1
#
_cell.length_a   1.000
_cell.length_b   1.000
_cell.length_c   1.000
_cell.angle_alpha   90.00
_cell.angle_beta   90.00
_cell.angle_gamma   90.00
#
_symmetry.space_group_name_H-M   'P 1'
#
loop_
_entity.id
_entity.type
_entity.pdbx_description
1 polymer ?
#
loop_
_entity_poly.entity_id
_entity_poly.type
_entity_poly.pdbx_seq_one_letter_code
_entity_poly.pdbx_strand_id
1 'polypeptide(L)'
;MDPETIRALFASLRREGVEYVLVGAVALDVLGIGRLTEDVDLFVRPTADNVERLRRALRAVWDDPSIQEITADDLAGRYPVVQYVAPDDTRIDIMARLGEAFAFDDLRSSVHLYGDAEVVVATPETLYAMKRDTIRLQDKADAQRLKEKFGLGD
;
A
#
# COMPACT_ATOMS: atom_id res chain seq x y z
N MET A 1 -4.70 14.51 1.31
CA MET A 1 -3.37 14.04 1.74
C MET A 1 -2.34 15.07 1.35
N ASP A 2 -1.47 15.43 2.29
CA ASP A 2 -0.34 16.32 2.02
C ASP A 2 0.81 15.54 1.34
N PRO A 3 1.31 15.98 0.17
CA PRO A 3 2.38 15.27 -0.54
C PRO A 3 3.69 15.17 0.24
N GLU A 4 4.01 16.12 1.11
CA GLU A 4 5.25 16.04 1.91
C GLU A 4 5.14 14.98 3.01
N THR A 5 3.98 14.87 3.65
CA THR A 5 3.68 13.77 4.59
C THR A 5 3.82 12.41 3.91
N ILE A 6 3.27 12.23 2.70
CA ILE A 6 3.37 10.95 1.97
C ILE A 6 4.81 10.63 1.57
N ARG A 7 5.57 11.63 1.13
CA ARG A 7 7.00 11.50 0.85
C ARG A 7 7.78 11.08 2.11
N ALA A 8 7.49 11.69 3.25
CA ALA A 8 8.10 11.36 4.54
C ALA A 8 7.77 9.92 4.99
N LEU A 9 6.52 9.49 4.79
CA LEU A 9 6.09 8.10 5.02
C LEU A 9 6.92 7.12 4.19
N PHE A 10 7.02 7.30 2.87
CA PHE A 10 7.78 6.38 2.01
C PHE A 10 9.27 6.36 2.35
N ALA A 11 9.87 7.52 2.60
CA ALA A 11 11.25 7.61 3.06
C ALA A 11 11.47 6.86 4.39
N SER A 12 10.53 6.98 5.32
CA SER A 12 10.56 6.29 6.60
C SER A 12 10.43 4.77 6.45
N LEU A 13 9.48 4.29 5.65
CA LEU A 13 9.28 2.87 5.38
C LEU A 13 10.54 2.22 4.77
N ARG A 14 11.21 2.91 3.84
CA ARG A 14 12.48 2.42 3.27
C ARG A 14 13.62 2.43 4.28
N ARG A 15 13.76 3.50 5.07
CA ARG A 15 14.80 3.61 6.10
C ARG A 15 14.70 2.51 7.15
N GLU A 16 13.50 2.20 7.62
CA GLU A 16 13.28 1.14 8.62
C GLU A 16 13.30 -0.28 8.00
N GLY A 17 13.44 -0.39 6.67
CA GLY A 17 13.50 -1.69 5.99
C GLY A 17 12.20 -2.49 6.11
N VAL A 18 11.05 -1.79 6.02
CA VAL A 18 9.73 -2.42 6.03
C VAL A 18 9.55 -3.23 4.75
N GLU A 19 9.11 -4.48 4.89
CA GLU A 19 8.65 -5.33 3.81
C GLU A 19 7.19 -4.96 3.48
N TYR A 20 7.04 -4.03 2.55
CA TYR A 20 5.76 -3.55 2.06
C TYR A 20 5.75 -3.42 0.53
N VAL A 21 4.55 -3.38 -0.04
CA VAL A 21 4.27 -3.02 -1.42
C VAL A 21 3.13 -2.01 -1.42
N LEU A 22 3.35 -0.85 -2.03
CA LEU A 22 2.30 0.13 -2.29
C LEU A 22 1.36 -0.42 -3.36
N VAL A 23 0.07 -0.49 -3.02
CA VAL A 23 -0.99 -0.93 -3.93
C VAL A 23 -2.03 0.18 -4.08
N GLY A 24 -3.22 -0.17 -4.59
CA GLY A 24 -4.35 0.73 -4.64
C GLY A 24 -4.07 1.96 -5.49
N ALA A 25 -4.58 3.10 -5.05
CA ALA A 25 -4.67 4.29 -5.87
C ALA A 25 -3.41 5.11 -5.99
N VAL A 26 -2.70 5.26 -4.87
CA VAL A 26 -1.42 5.98 -4.85
C VAL A 26 -0.41 5.23 -5.73
N ALA A 27 -0.46 3.90 -5.80
CA ALA A 27 0.32 3.13 -6.77
C ALA A 27 -0.01 3.49 -8.22
N LEU A 28 -1.30 3.64 -8.57
CA LEU A 28 -1.70 4.07 -9.92
C LEU A 28 -1.21 5.49 -10.25
N ASP A 29 -1.22 6.39 -9.26
CA ASP A 29 -0.71 7.74 -9.41
C ASP A 29 0.80 7.76 -9.66
N VAL A 30 1.57 6.99 -8.89
CA VAL A 30 3.03 6.80 -9.11
C VAL A 30 3.32 6.22 -10.50
N LEU A 31 2.46 5.35 -11.01
CA LEU A 31 2.54 4.80 -12.37
C LEU A 31 2.00 5.78 -13.44
N GLY A 32 1.60 6.99 -13.07
CA GLY A 32 1.13 8.07 -13.95
C GLY A 32 -0.24 7.83 -14.57
N ILE A 33 -1.10 7.03 -13.96
CA ILE A 33 -2.50 6.85 -14.38
C ILE A 33 -3.38 7.97 -13.78
N GLY A 34 -3.01 8.46 -12.59
CA GLY A 34 -3.74 9.52 -11.88
C GLY A 34 -5.09 9.05 -11.35
N ARG A 35 -5.20 8.87 -10.02
CA ARG A 35 -6.48 8.54 -9.36
C ARG A 35 -6.57 9.27 -8.03
N LEU A 36 -7.58 10.14 -7.92
CA LEU A 36 -7.91 10.78 -6.65
C LEU A 36 -8.24 9.72 -5.60
N THR A 37 -7.64 9.87 -4.42
CA THR A 37 -7.77 8.94 -3.30
C THR A 37 -7.57 9.68 -1.99
N GLU A 38 -8.22 9.18 -0.94
CA GLU A 38 -8.05 9.67 0.42
C GLU A 38 -7.12 8.76 1.24
N ASP A 39 -6.86 7.54 0.76
CA ASP A 39 -6.16 6.50 1.49
C ASP A 39 -4.84 6.08 0.79
N VAL A 40 -3.85 5.71 1.59
CA VAL A 40 -2.63 5.00 1.18
C VAL A 40 -2.78 3.52 1.48
N ASP A 41 -2.76 2.68 0.45
CA ASP A 41 -2.89 1.23 0.62
C ASP A 41 -1.51 0.54 0.67
N LEU A 42 -1.15 -0.01 1.83
CA LEU A 42 0.11 -0.74 2.04
C LEU A 42 -0.14 -2.24 2.21
N PHE A 43 0.38 -3.05 1.30
CA PHE A 43 0.40 -4.49 1.43
C PHE A 43 1.68 -4.92 2.15
N VAL A 44 1.60 -5.49 3.35
CA VAL A 44 2.73 -5.76 4.24
C VAL A 44 2.88 -7.24 4.57
N ARG A 45 4.13 -7.70 4.78
CA ARG A 45 4.36 -9.05 5.30
C ARG A 45 3.92 -9.11 6.78
N PRO A 46 3.03 -10.04 7.20
CA PRO A 46 2.47 -10.05 8.55
C PRO A 46 3.36 -10.79 9.56
N THR A 47 4.65 -10.46 9.62
CA THR A 47 5.56 -10.99 10.64
C THR A 47 5.71 -9.98 11.78
N ALA A 48 5.92 -10.46 13.01
CA ALA A 48 6.13 -9.59 14.17
C ALA A 48 7.27 -8.59 13.94
N ASP A 49 8.40 -9.05 13.38
CA ASP A 49 9.54 -8.20 13.06
C ASP A 49 9.19 -7.10 12.05
N ASN A 50 8.45 -7.45 10.99
CA ASN A 50 8.09 -6.46 9.97
C ASN A 50 7.05 -5.46 10.48
N VAL A 51 6.08 -5.91 11.27
CA VAL A 51 5.10 -5.02 11.91
C VAL A 51 5.79 -4.06 12.89
N GLU A 52 6.80 -4.51 13.62
CA GLU A 52 7.56 -3.61 14.48
C GLU A 52 8.40 -2.58 13.67
N ARG A 53 8.93 -2.95 12.50
CA ARG A 53 9.56 -1.98 11.57
C ARG A 53 8.53 -0.99 11.03
N LEU A 54 7.35 -1.46 10.64
CA LEU A 54 6.24 -0.61 10.18
C LEU A 54 5.85 0.41 11.27
N ARG A 55 5.67 -0.05 12.51
CA ARG A 55 5.36 0.83 13.64
C ARG A 55 6.43 1.89 13.87
N ARG A 56 7.72 1.53 13.81
CA ARG A 56 8.83 2.50 13.88
C ARG A 56 8.76 3.50 12.74
N ALA A 57 8.49 3.05 11.52
CA ALA A 57 8.39 3.91 10.36
C ALA A 57 7.23 4.93 10.49
N LEU A 58 6.06 4.47 10.94
CA LEU A 58 4.90 5.33 11.20
C LEU A 58 5.21 6.35 12.32
N ARG A 59 5.83 5.91 13.42
CA ARG A 59 6.19 6.80 14.55
C ARG A 59 7.19 7.88 14.20
N ALA A 60 8.04 7.64 13.20
CA ALA A 60 8.97 8.65 12.74
C ALA A 60 8.28 9.79 11.96
N VAL A 61 7.02 9.60 11.55
CA VAL A 61 6.21 10.61 10.87
C VAL A 61 5.15 11.19 11.82
N TRP A 62 4.51 10.34 12.62
CA TRP A 62 3.45 10.74 13.55
C TRP A 62 3.75 10.27 14.97
N ASP A 63 3.77 11.20 15.92
CA ASP A 63 3.80 10.89 17.34
C ASP A 63 2.41 10.49 17.84
N ASP A 64 1.99 9.26 17.49
CA ASP A 64 0.66 8.73 17.83
C ASP A 64 0.77 7.38 18.57
N PRO A 65 0.27 7.28 19.83
CA PRO A 65 0.25 6.03 20.56
C PRO A 65 -0.61 4.93 19.91
N SER A 66 -1.63 5.28 19.10
CA SER A 66 -2.52 4.31 18.44
C SER A 66 -1.77 3.38 17.48
N ILE A 67 -0.59 3.79 17.00
CA ILE A 67 0.30 2.96 16.17
C ILE A 67 0.64 1.62 16.86
N GLN A 68 0.65 1.57 18.20
CA GLN A 68 0.89 0.31 18.94
C GLN A 68 -0.24 -0.72 18.78
N GLU A 69 -1.42 -0.32 18.33
CA GLU A 69 -2.57 -1.20 18.14
C GLU A 69 -2.47 -2.03 16.85
N ILE A 70 -1.57 -1.67 15.92
CA ILE A 70 -1.37 -2.40 14.65
C ILE A 70 -0.58 -3.69 14.94
N THR A 71 -1.23 -4.83 15.16
CA THR A 71 -0.53 -6.08 15.53
C THR A 71 -0.30 -7.02 14.34
N ALA A 72 0.72 -7.87 14.44
CA ALA A 72 0.94 -8.94 13.46
C ALA A 72 -0.16 -10.01 13.52
N ASP A 73 -0.72 -10.28 14.70
CA ASP A 73 -1.79 -11.25 14.88
C ASP A 73 -3.08 -10.81 14.17
N ASP A 74 -3.43 -9.52 14.20
CA ASP A 74 -4.59 -8.99 13.49
C ASP A 74 -4.40 -9.16 11.97
N LEU A 75 -3.25 -8.72 11.46
CA LEU A 75 -2.90 -8.78 10.03
C LEU A 75 -2.78 -10.23 9.51
N ALA A 76 -2.18 -11.13 10.28
CA ALA A 76 -2.07 -12.55 9.94
C ALA A 76 -3.41 -13.31 10.11
N GLY A 77 -4.31 -12.77 10.92
CA GLY A 77 -5.53 -13.44 11.37
C GLY A 77 -6.75 -13.21 10.47
N ARG A 78 -7.90 -13.09 11.12
CA ARG A 78 -9.21 -12.95 10.45
C ARG A 78 -9.42 -11.56 9.85
N TYR A 79 -8.70 -10.55 10.31
CA TYR A 79 -8.83 -9.15 9.91
C TYR A 79 -7.61 -8.70 9.12
N PRO A 80 -7.46 -9.14 7.85
CA PRO A 80 -6.23 -8.92 7.10
C PRO A 80 -6.02 -7.48 6.66
N VAL A 81 -6.89 -6.56 7.06
CA VAL A 81 -6.83 -5.12 6.78
C VAL A 81 -7.07 -4.38 8.09
N VAL A 82 -6.13 -3.51 8.45
CA VAL A 82 -6.20 -2.58 9.57
C VAL A 82 -6.08 -1.17 8.98
N GLN A 83 -7.06 -0.32 9.26
CA GLN A 83 -6.97 1.09 8.89
C GLN A 83 -6.35 1.88 10.04
N TYR A 84 -5.23 2.54 9.76
CA TYR A 84 -4.64 3.55 10.64
C TYR A 84 -5.01 4.93 10.13
N VAL A 85 -5.52 5.78 11.01
CA VAL A 85 -5.83 7.19 10.72
C VAL A 85 -4.89 8.05 11.56
N ALA A 86 -3.99 8.76 10.90
CA ALA A 86 -3.01 9.60 11.55
C ALA A 86 -3.62 10.91 12.08
N PRO A 87 -2.95 11.62 13.01
CA PRO A 87 -3.45 12.89 13.56
C PRO A 87 -3.69 14.02 12.55
N ASP A 88 -3.11 13.94 11.35
CA ASP A 88 -3.31 14.89 10.25
C ASP A 88 -4.38 14.42 9.24
N ASP A 89 -5.24 13.48 9.65
CA ASP A 89 -6.28 12.82 8.86
C ASP A 89 -5.75 11.97 7.68
N THR A 90 -4.45 11.70 7.60
CA THR A 90 -3.90 10.75 6.62
C THR A 90 -4.38 9.33 6.95
N ARG A 91 -5.05 8.68 6.01
CA ARG A 91 -5.54 7.31 6.15
C ARG A 91 -4.59 6.33 5.48
N ILE A 92 -4.24 5.27 6.19
CA ILE A 92 -3.38 4.20 5.71
C ILE A 92 -4.10 2.87 5.91
N ASP A 93 -4.47 2.22 4.82
CA ASP A 93 -5.01 0.87 4.82
C ASP A 93 -3.83 -0.11 4.78
N ILE A 94 -3.57 -0.78 5.90
CA ILE A 94 -2.49 -1.74 6.06
C ILE A 94 -3.08 -3.13 5.90
N MET A 95 -2.65 -3.87 4.89
CA MET A 95 -3.19 -5.20 4.61
C MET A 95 -2.12 -6.25 4.40
N ALA A 96 -2.42 -7.50 4.76
CA ALA A 96 -1.48 -8.62 4.59
C ALA A 96 -1.94 -9.70 3.62
N ARG A 97 -3.23 -9.69 3.27
CA ARG A 97 -3.82 -10.56 2.25
C ARG A 97 -5.08 -9.95 1.65
N LEU A 98 -5.38 -10.28 0.40
CA LEU A 98 -6.64 -9.98 -0.26
C LEU A 98 -7.45 -11.27 -0.43
N GLY A 99 -8.31 -11.56 0.55
CA GLY A 99 -9.06 -12.81 0.61
C GLY A 99 -8.13 -14.03 0.67
N GLU A 100 -8.34 -14.98 -0.24
CA GLU A 100 -7.46 -16.13 -0.49
C GLU A 100 -6.67 -15.97 -1.80
N ALA A 101 -6.86 -14.87 -2.53
CA ALA A 101 -6.31 -14.69 -3.87
C ALA A 101 -4.88 -14.16 -3.88
N PHE A 102 -4.52 -13.35 -2.88
CA PHE A 102 -3.18 -12.76 -2.77
C PHE A 102 -2.71 -12.74 -1.33
N ALA A 103 -1.50 -13.24 -1.11
CA ALA A 103 -0.65 -12.99 0.04
C ALA A 103 0.60 -12.21 -0.38
N PHE A 104 1.39 -11.73 0.58
CA PHE A 104 2.54 -10.85 0.32
C PHE A 104 3.52 -11.42 -0.73
N ASP A 105 3.80 -12.72 -0.67
CA ASP A 105 4.76 -13.40 -1.56
C ASP A 105 4.24 -13.57 -3.01
N ASP A 106 2.95 -13.36 -3.25
CA ASP A 106 2.36 -13.43 -4.60
C ASP A 106 2.54 -12.12 -5.40
N LEU A 107 2.83 -11.01 -4.70
CA LEU A 107 2.93 -9.69 -5.32
C LEU A 107 4.26 -9.56 -6.06
N ARG A 108 4.20 -9.06 -7.30
CA ARG A 108 5.37 -8.53 -8.00
C ARG A 108 5.43 -7.04 -7.76
N SER A 109 6.63 -6.51 -7.53
CA SER A 109 6.84 -5.09 -7.28
C SER A 109 8.12 -4.56 -7.94
N SER A 110 8.13 -3.25 -8.19
CA SER A 110 9.30 -2.49 -8.64
C SER A 110 9.48 -1.24 -7.77
N VAL A 111 10.70 -0.72 -7.69
CA VAL A 111 10.98 0.53 -6.97
C VAL A 111 10.74 1.72 -7.92
N HIS A 112 10.03 2.72 -7.42
CA HIS A 112 9.75 3.99 -8.09
C HIS A 112 10.13 5.17 -7.17
N LEU A 113 10.09 6.38 -7.72
CA LEU A 113 10.28 7.60 -6.94
C LEU A 113 8.95 8.31 -6.71
N TYR A 114 8.75 8.80 -5.49
CA TYR A 114 7.72 9.77 -5.14
C TYR A 114 8.41 11.01 -4.60
N GLY A 115 8.59 12.01 -5.48
CA GLY A 115 9.55 13.09 -5.23
C GLY A 115 10.97 12.54 -5.22
N ASP A 116 11.66 12.63 -4.09
CA ASP A 116 13.00 12.08 -3.84
C ASP A 116 12.99 10.79 -3.00
N ALA A 117 11.82 10.32 -2.55
CA ALA A 117 11.68 9.10 -1.77
C ALA A 117 11.51 7.88 -2.68
N GLU A 118 12.27 6.82 -2.42
CA GLU A 118 12.02 5.51 -3.02
C GLU A 118 10.76 4.87 -2.43
N VAL A 119 9.92 4.30 -3.30
CA VAL A 119 8.71 3.58 -2.93
C VAL A 119 8.63 2.25 -3.66
N VAL A 120 8.32 1.18 -2.94
CA VAL A 120 8.08 -0.15 -3.53
C VAL A 120 6.63 -0.20 -4.00
N VAL A 121 6.39 -0.35 -5.30
CA VAL A 121 5.06 -0.29 -5.92
C VAL A 121 4.75 -1.61 -6.59
N ALA A 122 3.52 -2.09 -6.45
CA ALA A 122 3.08 -3.29 -7.16
C ALA A 122 3.13 -3.07 -8.68
N THR A 123 3.57 -4.08 -9.44
CA THR A 123 3.67 -3.94 -10.89
C THR A 123 2.29 -3.73 -11.52
N PRO A 124 2.22 -3.15 -12.74
CA PRO A 124 0.95 -3.00 -13.45
C PRO A 124 0.15 -4.29 -13.57
N GLU A 125 0.81 -5.44 -13.78
CA GLU A 125 0.18 -6.77 -13.86
C GLU A 125 -0.45 -7.17 -12.52
N THR A 126 0.26 -6.92 -11.41
CA THR A 126 -0.22 -7.23 -10.06
C THR A 126 -1.45 -6.37 -9.74
N LEU A 127 -1.38 -5.06 -9.98
CA LEU A 127 -2.50 -4.14 -9.78
C LEU A 127 -3.70 -4.49 -10.67
N TYR A 128 -3.45 -4.89 -11.92
CA TYR A 128 -4.49 -5.30 -12.85
C TYR A 128 -5.19 -6.56 -12.35
N ALA A 129 -4.43 -7.59 -11.94
CA ALA A 129 -4.96 -8.84 -11.41
C ALA A 129 -5.79 -8.61 -10.13
N MET A 130 -5.35 -7.71 -9.25
CA MET A 130 -6.10 -7.35 -8.04
C MET A 130 -7.44 -6.65 -8.32
N LYS A 131 -7.56 -5.94 -9.45
CA LYS A 131 -8.69 -5.05 -9.74
C LYS A 131 -9.70 -5.60 -10.75
N ARG A 132 -9.25 -6.44 -11.70
CA ARG A 132 -10.07 -6.87 -12.86
C ARG A 132 -11.33 -7.66 -12.48
N ASP A 133 -11.24 -8.51 -11.45
CA ASP A 133 -12.30 -9.44 -11.06
C ASP A 133 -13.08 -8.97 -9.81
N THR A 134 -13.03 -7.67 -9.51
CA THR A 134 -13.74 -7.08 -8.36
C THR A 134 -15.18 -6.67 -8.73
N ILE A 135 -16.04 -6.49 -7.72
CA ILE A 135 -17.40 -5.94 -7.92
C ILE A 135 -17.42 -4.40 -8.02
N ARG A 136 -16.34 -3.72 -7.61
CA ARG A 136 -16.26 -2.26 -7.57
C ARG A 136 -16.05 -1.71 -8.98
N LEU A 137 -16.99 -0.90 -9.46
CA LEU A 137 -16.92 -0.31 -10.81
C LEU A 137 -15.64 0.52 -11.04
N GLN A 138 -15.18 1.22 -10.01
CA GLN A 138 -13.95 2.00 -10.09
C GLN A 138 -12.71 1.12 -10.27
N ASP A 139 -12.64 -0.02 -9.57
CA ASP A 139 -11.53 -0.96 -9.73
C ASP A 139 -11.51 -1.57 -11.14
N LYS A 140 -12.69 -1.88 -11.71
CA LYS A 140 -12.77 -2.31 -13.12
C LYS A 140 -12.26 -1.24 -14.09
N ALA A 141 -12.58 0.03 -13.85
CA ALA A 141 -12.09 1.14 -14.66
C ALA A 141 -10.56 1.31 -14.53
N ASP A 142 -10.03 1.18 -13.32
CA ASP A 142 -8.58 1.22 -13.07
C ASP A 142 -7.87 0.05 -13.76
N ALA A 143 -8.44 -1.16 -13.72
CA ALA A 143 -7.92 -2.32 -14.44
C ALA A 143 -7.85 -2.07 -15.95
N GLN A 144 -8.89 -1.45 -16.53
CA GLN A 144 -8.88 -1.10 -17.95
C GLN A 144 -7.79 -0.08 -18.28
N ARG A 145 -7.60 0.95 -17.45
CA ARG A 145 -6.53 1.95 -17.65
C ARG A 145 -5.13 1.33 -17.55
N LEU A 146 -4.93 0.42 -16.60
CA LEU A 146 -3.68 -0.35 -16.48
C LEU A 146 -3.44 -1.16 -17.76
N LYS A 147 -4.46 -1.86 -18.25
CA LYS A 147 -4.39 -2.65 -19.48
C LYS A 147 -4.00 -1.80 -20.69
N GLU A 148 -4.67 -0.67 -20.88
CA GLU A 148 -4.41 0.25 -22.00
C GLU A 148 -3.02 0.88 -21.94
N LYS A 149 -2.62 1.39 -20.77
CA LYS A 149 -1.35 2.10 -20.61
C LYS A 149 -0.13 1.18 -20.76
N PHE A 150 -0.23 -0.03 -20.23
CA PHE A 150 0.89 -0.98 -20.17
C PHE A 150 0.79 -2.12 -21.19
N GLY A 151 -0.25 -2.14 -22.02
CA GLY A 151 -0.44 -3.17 -23.06
C GLY A 151 -0.62 -4.57 -22.50
N LEU A 152 -1.34 -4.70 -21.38
CA LEU A 152 -1.51 -5.99 -20.70
C LEU A 152 -2.45 -6.91 -21.48
N GLY A 153 -2.12 -8.21 -21.54
CA GLY A 153 -3.01 -9.25 -22.04
C GLY A 153 -4.12 -9.61 -21.02
N ASP A 154 -5.11 -10.36 -21.47
CA ASP A 154 -6.10 -10.99 -20.58
C ASP A 154 -5.56 -12.28 -19.93
#